data_AF-A0A2V8PWK1-F1
#
_entry.id   AF-A0A2V8PWK1-F1
#
_cell.length_a   1.000
_cell.length_b   1.000
_cell.length_c   1.000
_cell.angle_alpha   90.00
_cell.angle_beta   90.00
_cell.angle_gamma   90.00
#
_symmetry.space_group_name_H-M   'P 1'
#
loop_
_entity.id
_entity.type
_entity.pdbx_description
1 polymer ?
#
loop_
_entity_poly.entity_id
_entity_poly.type
_entity_poly.pdbx_seq_one_letter_code
_entity_poly.pdbx_strand_id
1 'polypeptide(L)'
;PDIQERLVNGSDYPLPAVNILIRTSTLAKQGYLTTEERTLLNEIYDYNPLLFDIVVKRTIRLPGTERKLPPSVFMVNPQLGI
;
A
#
# COMPACT_ATOMS: atom_id res chain seq x y z
N PRO A 1 5.77 22.70 13.75
CA PRO A 1 5.11 23.62 12.80
C PRO A 1 5.16 23.13 11.34
N ASP A 2 6.27 22.52 10.91
CA ASP A 2 6.61 22.20 9.51
C ASP A 2 6.15 20.82 8.98
N ILE A 3 5.36 20.07 9.76
CA ILE A 3 4.89 18.71 9.40
C ILE A 3 3.42 18.72 8.95
N GLN A 4 2.67 19.79 9.27
CA GLN A 4 1.25 19.95 8.98
C GLN A 4 0.93 19.85 7.48
N GLU A 5 1.75 20.47 6.61
CA GLU A 5 1.53 20.45 5.16
C GLU A 5 1.93 19.12 4.49
N ARG A 6 2.65 18.26 5.21
CA ARG A 6 3.13 16.95 4.74
C ARG A 6 2.32 15.78 5.31
N LEU A 7 1.38 16.06 6.20
CA LEU A 7 0.43 15.08 6.74
C LEU A 7 -0.60 14.75 5.67
N VAL A 8 -0.26 13.80 4.81
CA VAL A 8 -1.20 13.21 3.83
C VAL A 8 -2.25 12.34 4.52
N ASN A 9 -1.91 11.80 5.68
CA ASN A 9 -2.78 10.92 6.47
C ASN A 9 -3.26 11.63 7.74
N GLY A 10 -4.41 11.20 8.26
CA GLY A 10 -4.94 11.69 9.54
C GLY A 10 -3.96 11.46 10.70
N SER A 11 -4.17 12.17 11.81
CA SER A 11 -3.33 12.04 13.01
C SER A 11 -3.37 10.65 13.66
N ASP A 12 -4.32 9.82 13.26
CA ASP A 12 -4.46 8.43 13.65
C ASP A 12 -3.55 7.48 12.84
N TYR A 13 -2.81 7.98 11.83
CA TYR A 13 -2.02 7.14 10.93
C TYR A 13 -0.51 7.12 11.27
N PRO A 14 0.15 5.95 11.21
CA PRO A 14 -0.43 4.63 10.93
C PRO A 14 -1.35 4.18 12.06
N LEU A 15 -2.56 3.75 11.70
CA LEU A 15 -3.52 3.21 12.67
C LEU A 15 -2.83 2.06 13.41
N PRO A 16 -2.87 2.01 14.75
CA PRO A 16 -2.37 0.86 15.47
C PRO A 16 -2.91 -0.43 14.84
N ALA A 17 -1.99 -1.29 14.42
CA ALA A 17 -2.29 -2.55 13.72
C ALA A 17 -2.98 -2.41 12.33
N VAL A 18 -2.48 -1.55 11.42
CA VAL A 18 -2.86 -1.52 9.99
C VAL A 18 -2.92 -2.92 9.34
N ASN A 19 -2.06 -3.85 9.75
CA ASN A 19 -2.06 -5.25 9.29
C ASN A 19 -3.35 -6.04 9.62
N ILE A 20 -4.16 -5.60 10.58
CA ILE A 20 -5.50 -6.17 10.86
C ILE A 20 -6.46 -5.85 9.70
N LEU A 21 -6.32 -4.68 9.10
CA LEU A 21 -7.14 -4.22 7.98
C LEU A 21 -6.60 -4.74 6.64
N ILE A 22 -5.28 -4.69 6.45
CA ILE A 22 -4.60 -5.14 5.22
C ILE A 22 -3.87 -6.46 5.49
N ARG A 23 -4.60 -7.57 5.34
CA ARG A 23 -4.09 -8.92 5.63
C ARG A 23 -3.40 -9.52 4.40
N THR A 24 -2.06 -9.42 4.34
CA THR A 24 -1.25 -9.96 3.23
C THR A 24 -1.41 -11.47 3.04
N SER A 25 -1.69 -12.21 4.11
CA SER A 25 -2.00 -13.66 4.06
C SER A 25 -3.29 -13.95 3.27
N THR A 26 -4.35 -13.17 3.52
CA THR A 26 -5.62 -13.29 2.78
C THR A 26 -5.44 -12.91 1.32
N LEU A 27 -4.73 -11.81 1.05
CA LEU A 27 -4.45 -11.35 -0.31
C LEU A 27 -3.67 -12.40 -1.11
N ALA A 28 -2.65 -13.03 -0.50
CA ALA A 28 -1.92 -14.12 -1.15
C ALA A 28 -2.81 -15.35 -1.37
N LYS A 29 -3.59 -15.76 -0.37
CA LYS A 29 -4.51 -16.91 -0.47
C LYS A 29 -5.55 -16.73 -1.59
N GLN A 30 -6.01 -15.50 -1.81
CA GLN A 30 -6.98 -15.16 -2.85
C GLN A 30 -6.34 -14.84 -4.21
N GLY A 31 -5.02 -14.93 -4.34
CA GLY A 31 -4.30 -14.72 -5.61
C GLY A 31 -4.03 -13.26 -5.97
N TYR A 32 -4.28 -12.31 -5.07
CA TYR A 32 -3.92 -10.91 -5.28
C TYR A 32 -2.42 -10.66 -5.14
N LEU A 33 -1.71 -11.50 -4.39
CA LEU A 33 -0.26 -11.47 -4.17
C LEU A 33 0.34 -12.86 -4.38
N THR A 34 1.63 -12.92 -4.74
CA THR A 34 2.40 -14.16 -4.59
C THR A 34 2.87 -14.33 -3.15
N THR A 35 3.30 -15.54 -2.77
CA THR A 35 3.90 -15.80 -1.46
C THR A 35 5.18 -14.98 -1.23
N GLU A 36 5.96 -14.77 -2.29
CA GLU A 36 7.17 -13.95 -2.26
C GLU A 36 6.85 -12.46 -2.04
N GLU A 37 5.90 -11.90 -2.82
CA GLU A 37 5.44 -10.52 -2.64
C GLU A 37 4.90 -10.28 -1.23
N ARG A 38 4.15 -11.24 -0.67
CA ARG A 38 3.69 -11.17 0.73
C ARG A 38 4.87 -11.07 1.70
N THR A 39 5.94 -11.82 1.49
CA THR A 39 7.10 -11.84 2.40
C THR A 39 7.82 -10.49 2.37
N LEU A 40 8.06 -9.95 1.18
CA LEU A 40 8.67 -8.63 1.01
C LEU A 40 7.79 -7.50 1.57
N LEU A 41 6.47 -7.57 1.37
CA LEU A 41 5.54 -6.60 1.94
C LEU A 41 5.51 -6.65 3.47
N ASN A 42 5.61 -7.83 4.06
CA ASN A 42 5.69 -7.95 5.52
C ASN A 42 6.97 -7.33 6.07
N GLU A 43 8.11 -7.51 5.39
CA GLU A 43 9.36 -6.84 5.77
C GLU A 43 9.20 -5.31 5.71
N ILE A 44 8.61 -4.77 4.64
CA ILE A 44 8.35 -3.33 4.55
C ILE A 44 7.47 -2.85 5.71
N TYR A 45 6.44 -3.61 6.09
CA TYR A 45 5.57 -3.26 7.22
C TYR A 45 6.33 -3.15 8.54
N ASP A 46 7.24 -4.08 8.82
CA ASP A 46 8.01 -4.12 10.06
C ASP A 46 8.93 -2.88 10.23
N TYR A 47 9.36 -2.27 9.12
CA TYR A 47 10.20 -1.07 9.13
C TYR A 47 9.44 0.25 8.89
N ASN A 48 8.48 0.26 7.97
CA ASN A 48 7.77 1.46 7.54
C ASN A 48 6.31 1.16 7.12
N PRO A 49 5.37 1.22 8.07
CA PRO A 49 3.95 1.01 7.80
C PRO A 49 3.33 1.97 6.76
N LEU A 50 3.86 3.19 6.62
CA LEU A 50 3.38 4.16 5.61
C LEU A 50 3.76 3.69 4.20
N LEU A 51 5.01 3.27 4.03
CA LEU A 51 5.49 2.75 2.75
C LEU A 51 4.76 1.46 2.39
N PHE A 52 4.52 0.59 3.38
CA PHE A 52 3.76 -0.64 3.20
C PHE A 52 2.41 -0.40 2.53
N ASP A 53 1.60 0.55 3.02
CA ASP A 53 0.25 0.80 2.47
C ASP A 53 0.29 1.20 0.98
N ILE A 54 1.28 2.01 0.59
CA ILE A 54 1.49 2.38 -0.82
C ILE A 54 1.94 1.17 -1.64
N VAL A 55 2.93 0.43 -1.14
CA VAL A 55 3.54 -0.67 -1.90
C VAL A 55 2.57 -1.83 -2.07
N VAL A 56 1.73 -2.15 -1.08
CA VAL A 56 0.64 -3.15 -1.23
C VAL A 56 -0.25 -2.81 -2.41
N LYS A 57 -0.78 -1.58 -2.47
CA LYS A 57 -1.68 -1.13 -3.54
C LYS A 57 -1.02 -1.19 -4.92
N ARG A 58 0.28 -0.90 -5.02
CA ARG A 58 1.06 -1.03 -6.26
C ARG A 58 1.34 -2.48 -6.66
N THR A 59 1.38 -3.38 -5.69
CA THR A 59 1.83 -4.77 -5.89
C THR A 59 0.68 -5.69 -6.27
N ILE A 60 -0.51 -5.48 -5.70
CA ILE A 60 -1.66 -6.36 -5.93
C ILE A 60 -2.04 -6.45 -7.42
N ARG A 61 -2.48 -7.64 -7.83
CA ARG A 61 -3.04 -7.93 -9.15
C ARG A 61 -4.48 -8.41 -9.04
N LEU A 62 -5.26 -8.25 -10.10
CA LEU A 62 -6.57 -8.88 -10.23
C LEU A 62 -6.37 -10.41 -10.39
N PRO A 63 -6.90 -11.24 -9.48
CA PRO A 63 -6.71 -12.70 -9.52
C PRO A 63 -7.13 -13.31 -10.86
N GLY A 64 -6.34 -14.26 -11.35
CA GLY A 64 -6.53 -14.88 -12.66
C GLY A 64 -6.04 -14.04 -13.84
N THR A 65 -5.40 -12.89 -13.58
CA THR A 65 -4.82 -12.02 -14.61
C THR A 65 -3.51 -11.41 -14.13
N GLU A 66 -2.77 -10.78 -15.05
CA GLU A 66 -1.61 -9.95 -14.73
C GLU A 66 -1.95 -8.46 -14.56
N ARG A 67 -3.25 -8.10 -14.50
CA ARG A 67 -3.67 -6.70 -14.42
C ARG A 67 -3.40 -6.14 -13.02
N LYS A 68 -2.65 -5.05 -12.95
CA LYS A 68 -2.40 -4.25 -11.74
C LYS A 68 -2.94 -2.82 -11.94
N LEU A 69 -2.99 -2.04 -10.87
CA LEU A 69 -3.20 -0.60 -11.00
C LEU A 69 -2.03 0.02 -11.78
N PRO A 70 -2.30 0.91 -12.76
CA PRO A 70 -1.23 1.52 -13.53
C PRO A 70 -0.36 2.42 -12.65
N PRO A 71 0.96 2.54 -12.92
CA PRO A 71 1.86 3.37 -12.11
C PRO A 71 1.41 4.83 -11.95
N SER A 72 0.70 5.37 -12.94
CA SER A 72 0.19 6.74 -12.95
C SER A 72 -0.82 7.05 -11.84
N VAL A 73 -1.54 6.06 -11.32
CA VAL A 73 -2.47 6.23 -10.18
C VAL A 73 -1.75 6.65 -8.90
N PHE A 74 -0.44 6.39 -8.82
CA PHE A 74 0.40 6.66 -7.66
C PHE A 74 1.37 7.82 -7.92
N MET A 75 1.10 8.64 -8.94
CA MET A 75 1.87 9.83 -9.29
C MET A 75 0.99 11.07 -9.14
N VAL A 76 1.60 12.25 -9.18
CA VAL A 76 0.88 13.53 -9.16
C VAL A 76 -0.08 13.58 -10.34
N ASN A 77 -1.34 13.93 -10.08
CA ASN A 77 -2.32 14.16 -11.13
C ASN A 77 -2.16 15.59 -11.66
N PRO A 78 -1.71 15.80 -12.91
CA PRO A 78 -1.46 17.14 -13.45
C PRO A 78 -2.74 17.99 -13.55
N GLN A 79 -3.93 17.37 -13.50
CA GLN A 79 -5.21 18.09 -13.52
C GLN A 79 -5.61 18.66 -12.15
N LEU A 80 -4.98 18.21 -11.06
CA LEU A 80 -5.28 18.70 -9.71
C LEU A 80 -4.52 19.97 -9.33
N GLY A 81 -3.64 20.49 -10.22
CA GLY A 81 -3.00 21.81 -10.06
C GLY A 81 -2.10 21.96 -8.83
N ILE A 82 -1.70 20.84 -8.20
CA ILE A 82 -0.73 20.75 -7.09
C ILE A 82 0.64 20.33 -7.60
#